data_AF-A0A4S4KHX3-F1
#
_entry.id   AF-A0A4S4KHX3-F1
#
_cell.length_a   1.000
_cell.length_b   1.000
_cell.length_c   1.000
_cell.angle_alpha   90.00
_cell.angle_beta   90.00
_cell.angle_gamma   90.00
#
_symmetry.space_group_name_H-M   'P 1'
#
loop_
_entity.id
_entity.type
_entity.pdbx_description
1 polymer ?
#
loop_
_entity_poly.entity_id
_entity_poly.type
_entity_poly.pdbx_seq_one_letter_code
_entity_poly.pdbx_strand_id
1 'polypeptide(L)'
;MSDFETTGDHSVFEEQPLACDTYEQAARAACAFVQPPPDLQKLKFYKGRLGSGADKIVGVGLPGTSTVLDLVRLDVDNAKKGIHFNARKVAGDNEHKLAAFIKPTVDMSVEERKKLYEGYLVPLQTIGAAVTLWNIWASGRRPTGDEVDIVEEESAA
;
A
#
# COMPACT_ATOMS: atom_id res chain seq x y z
N MET A 1 -22.41 30.91 36.23
CA MET A 1 -22.56 29.50 35.86
C MET A 1 -21.71 29.34 34.63
N SER A 2 -20.54 28.70 34.78
CA SER A 2 -19.55 28.58 33.71
C SER A 2 -19.96 27.42 32.83
N ASP A 3 -20.30 27.73 31.58
CA ASP A 3 -20.55 26.73 30.55
C ASP A 3 -19.22 26.08 30.19
N PHE A 4 -19.07 24.83 30.63
CA PHE A 4 -17.97 23.95 30.28
C PHE A 4 -18.28 23.36 28.90
N GLU A 5 -17.83 24.05 27.84
CA GLU A 5 -17.78 23.46 26.50
C GLU A 5 -16.67 22.40 26.50
N THR A 6 -17.07 21.15 26.71
CA THR A 6 -16.23 20.00 26.37
C THR A 6 -16.13 19.94 24.84
N THR A 7 -15.09 20.54 24.27
CA THR A 7 -14.67 20.23 22.90
C THR A 7 -14.24 18.78 22.90
N GLY A 8 -15.16 17.89 22.48
CA GLY A 8 -14.82 16.52 22.13
C GLY A 8 -13.76 16.59 21.04
N ASP A 9 -12.53 16.27 21.41
CA ASP A 9 -11.43 16.01 20.49
C ASP A 9 -11.79 14.77 19.69
N HIS A 10 -12.61 14.96 18.66
CA HIS A 10 -12.81 14.00 17.61
C HIS A 10 -11.48 13.94 16.86
N SER A 11 -10.58 13.09 17.34
CA SER A 11 -9.44 12.60 16.59
C SER A 11 -9.99 11.90 15.34
N VAL A 12 -10.26 12.69 14.30
CA VAL A 12 -10.50 12.19 12.96
C VAL A 12 -9.14 11.63 12.56
N PHE A 13 -9.04 10.31 12.51
CA PHE A 13 -7.87 9.60 11.99
C PHE A 13 -7.70 9.96 10.50
N GLU A 14 -7.16 11.15 10.25
CA GLU A 14 -7.10 11.77 8.94
C GLU A 14 -6.00 11.08 8.13
N GLU A 15 -6.41 10.46 7.04
CA GLU A 15 -5.51 9.88 6.07
C GLU A 15 -4.69 11.00 5.43
N GLN A 16 -3.37 10.91 5.52
CA GLN A 16 -2.46 11.92 5.00
C GLN A 16 -2.28 11.73 3.49
N PRO A 17 -2.71 12.67 2.62
CA PRO A 17 -2.43 12.57 1.20
C PRO A 17 -0.99 13.00 0.91
N LEU A 18 -0.29 12.25 0.05
CA LEU A 18 1.05 12.59 -0.42
C LEU A 18 1.13 12.51 -1.94
N ALA A 19 1.50 13.61 -2.57
CA ALA A 19 1.55 13.71 -4.02
C ALA A 19 2.91 13.27 -4.56
N CYS A 20 2.94 12.21 -5.38
CA CYS A 20 4.14 11.65 -5.99
C CYS A 20 4.08 11.73 -7.52
N ASP A 21 5.22 11.88 -8.18
CA ASP A 21 5.24 12.04 -9.64
C ASP A 21 5.22 10.68 -10.38
N THR A 22 5.67 9.61 -9.72
CA THR A 22 5.74 8.26 -10.30
C THR A 22 5.25 7.16 -9.36
N TYR A 23 5.02 5.97 -9.93
CA TYR A 23 4.69 4.74 -9.19
C TYR A 23 5.76 4.42 -8.14
N GLU A 24 7.02 4.48 -8.53
CA GLU A 24 8.19 4.15 -7.72
C GLU A 24 8.32 5.07 -6.50
N GLN A 25 8.09 6.37 -6.71
CA GLN A 25 8.10 7.35 -5.63
C GLN A 25 6.95 7.09 -4.64
N ALA A 26 5.74 6.82 -5.16
CA ALA A 26 4.57 6.52 -4.32
C ALA A 26 4.76 5.23 -3.51
N ALA A 27 5.29 4.17 -4.15
CA ALA A 27 5.57 2.89 -3.51
C ALA A 27 6.59 3.04 -2.37
N ARG A 28 7.71 3.73 -2.64
CA ARG A 28 8.77 3.97 -1.65
C ARG A 28 8.24 4.80 -0.48
N ALA A 29 7.46 5.84 -0.74
CA ALA A 29 6.90 6.69 0.30
C ALA A 29 5.92 5.91 1.19
N ALA A 30 5.08 5.07 0.60
CA ALA A 30 4.16 4.20 1.31
C ALA A 30 4.89 3.19 2.22
N CYS A 31 5.94 2.53 1.72
CA CYS A 31 6.77 1.64 2.54
C CYS A 31 7.50 2.40 3.66
N ALA A 32 8.04 3.59 3.38
CA ALA A 32 8.75 4.40 4.37
C ALA A 32 7.85 4.92 5.49
N PHE A 33 6.54 5.07 5.25
CA PHE A 33 5.55 5.49 6.24
C PHE A 33 5.26 4.41 7.29
N VAL A 34 5.36 3.13 6.91
CA VAL A 34 5.17 2.00 7.83
C VAL A 34 6.42 1.86 8.71
N GLN A 35 6.40 2.56 9.86
CA GLN A 35 7.48 2.51 10.85
C GLN A 35 7.00 2.04 12.24
N PRO A 36 7.75 1.15 12.91
CA PRO A 36 8.96 0.47 12.41
C PRO A 36 8.64 -0.45 11.20
N PRO A 37 9.64 -0.79 10.36
CA PRO A 37 9.44 -1.76 9.30
C PRO A 37 8.82 -3.06 9.85
N PRO A 38 7.92 -3.71 9.12
CA PRO A 38 7.29 -4.93 9.57
C PRO A 38 8.29 -6.08 9.60
N ASP A 39 7.96 -7.11 10.37
CA ASP A 39 8.64 -8.40 10.30
C ASP A 39 8.41 -9.02 8.90
N LEU A 40 9.44 -8.95 8.06
CA LEU A 40 9.37 -9.32 6.64
C LEU A 40 9.01 -10.80 6.44
N GLN A 41 9.40 -11.67 7.37
CA GLN A 41 9.12 -13.13 7.29
C GLN A 41 7.65 -13.45 7.56
N LYS A 42 6.93 -12.55 8.22
CA LYS A 42 5.49 -12.72 8.48
C LYS A 42 4.61 -12.16 7.38
N LEU A 43 5.16 -11.40 6.42
CA LEU A 43 4.37 -10.76 5.39
C LEU A 43 3.58 -11.79 4.56
N LYS A 44 2.34 -11.41 4.25
CA LYS A 44 1.44 -12.14 3.37
C LYS A 44 0.95 -11.20 2.27
N PHE A 45 0.64 -11.78 1.11
CA PHE A 45 -0.03 -11.04 0.06
C PHE A 45 -1.41 -10.59 0.53
N TYR A 46 -1.72 -9.33 0.26
CA TYR A 46 -3.06 -8.77 0.42
C TYR A 46 -3.79 -8.80 -0.92
N LYS A 47 -4.97 -9.42 -0.92
CA LYS A 47 -5.83 -9.48 -2.10
C LYS A 47 -6.87 -8.36 -2.07
N GLY A 48 -7.07 -7.71 -3.21
CA GLY A 48 -8.09 -6.68 -3.36
C GLY A 48 -9.49 -7.28 -3.26
N ARG A 49 -10.47 -6.46 -2.84
CA ARG A 49 -11.85 -6.91 -2.58
C ARG A 49 -12.86 -6.38 -3.59
N LEU A 50 -12.51 -5.33 -4.34
CA LEU A 50 -13.44 -4.56 -5.15
C LEU A 50 -12.82 -4.20 -6.50
N GLY A 51 -13.69 -3.87 -7.46
CA GLY A 51 -13.30 -3.33 -8.76
C GLY A 51 -12.35 -4.25 -9.54
N SER A 52 -11.45 -3.65 -10.31
CA SER A 52 -10.47 -4.36 -11.13
C SER A 52 -9.37 -5.07 -10.33
N GLY A 53 -9.26 -4.79 -9.03
CA GLY A 53 -8.35 -5.45 -8.09
C GLY A 53 -8.96 -6.61 -7.30
N ALA A 54 -10.25 -6.91 -7.46
CA ALA A 54 -10.89 -8.01 -6.75
C ALA A 54 -10.16 -9.35 -6.99
N ASP A 55 -9.88 -10.07 -5.91
CA ASP A 55 -9.18 -11.36 -5.84
C ASP A 55 -7.74 -11.40 -6.37
N LYS A 56 -7.21 -10.25 -6.80
CA LYS A 56 -5.82 -10.08 -7.26
C LYS A 56 -4.93 -9.63 -6.12
N ILE A 57 -3.65 -9.99 -6.19
CA ILE A 57 -2.61 -9.40 -5.33
C ILE A 57 -2.54 -7.91 -5.63
N VAL A 58 -2.81 -7.08 -4.62
CA VAL A 58 -2.72 -5.62 -4.71
C VAL A 58 -1.78 -5.04 -3.67
N GLY A 59 -1.22 -5.87 -2.77
CA GLY A 59 -0.41 -5.38 -1.67
C GLY A 59 0.16 -6.46 -0.79
N VAL A 60 0.67 -6.02 0.34
CA VAL A 60 1.26 -6.86 1.39
C VAL A 60 0.76 -6.41 2.75
N GLY A 61 0.75 -7.35 3.68
CA GLY A 61 0.24 -7.12 5.02
C GLY A 61 0.67 -8.19 6.01
N LEU A 62 0.20 -8.05 7.24
CA LEU A 62 0.45 -9.02 8.31
C LEU A 62 -0.74 -9.98 8.44
N PRO A 63 -0.52 -11.22 8.92
CA PRO A 63 -1.61 -12.12 9.25
C PRO A 63 -2.53 -11.48 10.29
N GLY A 64 -3.81 -11.31 9.96
CA GLY A 64 -4.85 -10.96 10.92
C GLY A 64 -5.64 -12.20 11.37
N THR A 65 -6.64 -11.99 12.23
CA THR A 65 -7.44 -13.07 12.81
C THR A 65 -8.27 -13.84 11.78
N SER A 66 -8.78 -13.15 10.76
CA SER A 66 -9.59 -13.75 9.69
C SER A 66 -9.17 -13.36 8.28
N THR A 67 -8.41 -12.26 8.14
CA THR A 67 -7.91 -11.75 6.86
C THR A 67 -6.53 -11.13 7.05
N VAL A 68 -5.78 -10.95 5.97
CA VAL A 68 -4.53 -10.19 6.01
C VAL A 68 -4.85 -8.73 6.32
N LEU A 69 -4.20 -8.17 7.34
CA LEU A 69 -4.23 -6.75 7.65
C LEU A 69 -3.28 -6.02 6.70
N ASP A 70 -3.81 -5.17 5.84
CA ASP A 70 -3.02 -4.46 4.85
C ASP A 70 -2.05 -3.45 5.49
N LEU A 71 -0.79 -3.51 5.08
CA LEU A 71 0.23 -2.53 5.45
C LEU A 71 0.49 -1.55 4.32
N VAL A 72 0.69 -2.06 3.10
CA VAL A 72 0.84 -1.27 1.88
C VAL A 72 0.05 -1.95 0.77
N ARG A 73 -0.81 -1.20 0.08
CA ARG A 73 -1.57 -1.69 -1.08
C ARG A 73 -1.69 -0.63 -2.16
N LEU A 74 -1.60 -1.07 -3.41
CA LEU A 74 -1.94 -0.27 -4.58
C LEU A 74 -3.46 -0.24 -4.74
N ASP A 75 -4.01 0.93 -5.02
CA ASP A 75 -5.44 1.16 -5.15
C ASP A 75 -5.72 2.18 -6.27
N VAL A 76 -6.98 2.28 -6.67
CA VAL A 76 -7.43 3.25 -7.68
C VAL A 76 -8.75 3.89 -7.25
N ASP A 77 -8.75 5.22 -7.24
CA ASP A 77 -9.92 6.05 -6.99
C ASP A 77 -10.30 6.79 -8.27
N ASN A 78 -11.60 6.89 -8.57
CA ASN A 78 -12.11 7.50 -9.80
C ASN A 78 -12.24 9.04 -9.73
N ALA A 79 -12.19 9.66 -8.55
CA ALA A 79 -12.57 11.06 -8.37
C ALA A 79 -11.55 11.93 -7.62
N LYS A 80 -10.69 11.39 -6.75
CA LYS A 80 -9.87 12.24 -5.86
C LYS A 80 -8.36 11.99 -5.90
N LYS A 81 -7.94 10.74 -5.96
CA LYS A 81 -6.51 10.37 -5.80
C LYS A 81 -5.90 9.68 -7.01
N GLY A 82 -6.70 9.35 -8.03
CA GLY A 82 -6.21 8.52 -9.11
C GLY A 82 -5.68 7.17 -8.60
N ILE A 83 -4.57 6.71 -9.17
CA ILE A 83 -3.84 5.52 -8.68
C ILE A 83 -2.94 5.94 -7.51
N HIS A 84 -2.99 5.19 -6.42
CA HIS A 84 -2.27 5.53 -5.20
C HIS A 84 -1.88 4.29 -4.39
N PHE A 85 -0.87 4.47 -3.54
CA PHE A 85 -0.52 3.51 -2.50
C PHE A 85 -1.14 3.93 -1.18
N ASN A 86 -2.00 3.08 -0.64
CA ASN A 86 -2.44 3.20 0.74
C ASN A 86 -1.43 2.52 1.65
N ALA A 87 -1.01 3.20 2.72
CA ALA A 87 -0.17 2.65 3.76
C ALA A 87 -0.79 2.84 5.14
N ARG A 88 -0.62 1.85 6.02
CA ARG A 88 -1.12 1.84 7.40
C ARG A 88 0.02 1.66 8.38
N LYS A 89 0.08 2.53 9.39
CA LYS A 89 0.95 2.40 10.55
C LYS A 89 0.08 2.27 11.81
N VAL A 90 0.30 1.19 12.57
CA VAL A 90 -0.34 0.99 13.88
C VAL A 90 0.68 1.32 14.96
N ALA A 91 0.36 2.28 15.83
CA ALA A 91 1.19 2.71 16.94
C ALA A 91 0.37 2.70 18.24
N GLY A 92 0.42 1.58 18.98
CA GLY A 92 -0.50 1.33 20.08
C GLY A 92 -1.93 1.19 19.57
N ASP A 93 -2.87 1.92 20.17
CA ASP A 93 -4.28 1.96 19.75
C ASP A 93 -4.54 2.92 18.59
N ASN A 94 -3.53 3.67 18.15
CA ASN A 94 -3.67 4.66 17.09
C ASN A 94 -3.34 4.07 15.72
N GLU A 95 -4.20 4.33 14.75
CA GLU A 95 -3.99 3.99 13.36
C GLU A 95 -3.74 5.26 12.54
N HIS A 96 -2.60 5.30 11.85
CA HIS A 96 -2.26 6.36 10.91
C HIS A 96 -2.31 5.80 9.49
N LYS A 97 -2.86 6.59 8.57
CA LYS A 97 -3.01 6.23 7.16
C LYS A 97 -2.31 7.25 6.27
N LEU A 98 -1.71 6.77 5.20
CA LEU A 98 -1.13 7.58 4.13
C LEU A 98 -1.74 7.12 2.80
N ALA A 99 -2.05 8.07 1.94
CA ALA A 99 -2.36 7.82 0.54
C ALA A 99 -1.35 8.53 -0.36
N ALA A 100 -0.31 7.81 -0.79
CA ALA A 100 0.70 8.30 -1.71
C ALA A 100 0.20 8.15 -3.16
N PHE A 101 -0.28 9.23 -3.75
CA PHE A 101 -0.94 9.22 -5.06
C PHE A 101 -0.02 9.63 -6.22
N ILE A 102 -0.23 9.02 -7.38
CA ILE A 102 0.55 9.27 -8.60
C ILE A 102 -0.12 10.44 -9.34
N LYS A 103 0.42 11.66 -9.18
CA LYS A 103 -0.19 12.92 -9.65
C LYS A 103 -0.71 12.85 -11.10
N PRO A 104 0.07 12.35 -12.09
CA PRO A 104 -0.41 12.31 -13.48
C PRO A 104 -1.69 11.50 -13.69
N THR A 105 -2.04 10.60 -12.75
CA THR A 105 -3.22 9.74 -12.89
C THR A 105 -4.51 10.37 -12.38
N VAL A 106 -4.42 11.49 -11.64
CA VAL A 106 -5.58 12.21 -11.08
C VAL A 106 -6.44 12.82 -12.19
N ASP A 107 -5.79 13.33 -13.25
CA ASP A 107 -6.45 14.00 -14.38
C ASP A 107 -6.75 13.05 -15.55
N MET A 108 -6.35 11.76 -15.46
CA MET A 108 -6.70 10.75 -16.47
C MET A 108 -8.21 10.50 -16.49
N SER A 109 -8.75 10.13 -17.65
CA SER A 109 -10.11 9.59 -17.68
C SER A 109 -10.24 8.32 -16.85
N VAL A 110 -11.46 8.00 -16.41
CA VAL A 110 -11.73 6.78 -15.62
C VAL A 110 -11.27 5.52 -16.35
N GLU A 111 -11.47 5.46 -17.67
CA GLU A 111 -11.10 4.31 -18.49
C GLU A 111 -9.58 4.14 -18.61
N GLU A 112 -8.86 5.22 -18.94
CA GLU A 112 -7.39 5.21 -19.04
C GLU A 112 -6.75 4.83 -17.71
N ARG A 113 -7.25 5.41 -16.61
CA ARG A 113 -6.78 5.13 -15.26
C ARG A 113 -7.00 3.68 -14.88
N LYS A 114 -8.18 3.12 -15.17
CA LYS A 114 -8.49 1.71 -14.90
C LYS A 114 -7.56 0.78 -15.67
N LYS A 115 -7.33 1.06 -16.97
CA LYS A 115 -6.41 0.29 -17.82
C LYS A 115 -4.98 0.34 -17.30
N LEU A 116 -4.51 1.52 -16.90
CA LEU A 116 -3.17 1.68 -16.32
C LEU A 116 -3.04 0.91 -14.99
N TYR A 117 -4.04 1.01 -14.12
CA TYR A 117 -4.08 0.28 -12.85
C TYR A 117 -4.05 -1.24 -13.07
N GLU A 118 -4.87 -1.76 -13.99
CA GLU A 118 -4.85 -3.19 -14.35
C GLU A 118 -3.47 -3.62 -14.85
N GLY A 119 -2.80 -2.78 -15.65
CA GLY A 119 -1.42 -3.01 -16.08
C GLY A 119 -0.39 -2.98 -14.96
N TYR A 120 -0.64 -2.25 -13.86
CA TYR A 120 0.18 -2.34 -12.65
C TYR A 120 -0.03 -3.64 -11.89
N LEU A 121 -1.24 -4.23 -11.94
CA LEU A 121 -1.55 -5.47 -11.21
C LEU A 121 -0.97 -6.73 -11.85
N VAL A 122 -0.82 -6.76 -13.18
CA VAL A 122 -0.31 -7.94 -13.91
C VAL A 122 1.00 -8.48 -13.32
N PRO A 123 2.09 -7.69 -13.20
CA PRO A 123 3.34 -8.21 -12.66
C PRO A 123 3.25 -8.56 -11.17
N LEU A 124 2.27 -8.04 -10.41
CA LEU A 124 2.11 -8.42 -9.01
C LEU A 124 1.63 -9.87 -8.86
N GLN A 125 0.97 -10.42 -9.88
CA GLN A 125 0.41 -11.78 -9.82
C GLN A 125 1.46 -12.87 -10.02
N THR A 126 2.66 -12.52 -10.47
CA THR A 126 3.75 -13.48 -10.74
C THR A 126 4.78 -13.54 -9.63
N ILE A 127 4.71 -12.63 -8.65
CA ILE A 127 5.64 -12.60 -7.51
C ILE A 127 5.37 -13.80 -6.60
N GLY A 128 6.41 -14.59 -6.32
CA GLY A 128 6.30 -15.79 -5.51
C GLY A 128 6.19 -15.52 -4.01
N ALA A 129 6.81 -14.45 -3.51
CA ALA A 129 6.81 -14.12 -2.08
C ALA A 129 6.43 -12.66 -1.76
N ALA A 130 5.69 -12.46 -0.66
CA ALA A 130 5.27 -11.12 -0.21
C ALA A 130 6.44 -10.24 0.23
N VAL A 131 7.50 -10.84 0.79
CA VAL A 131 8.75 -10.13 1.11
C VAL A 131 9.42 -9.56 -0.13
N THR A 132 9.37 -10.29 -1.26
CA THR A 132 9.91 -9.81 -2.54
C THR A 132 9.17 -8.58 -3.01
N LEU A 133 7.83 -8.58 -2.97
CA LEU A 133 7.02 -7.40 -3.31
C LEU A 133 7.33 -6.20 -2.40
N TRP A 134 7.42 -6.42 -1.09
CA TRP A 134 7.81 -5.38 -0.14
C TRP A 134 9.18 -4.77 -0.50
N ASN A 135 10.19 -5.61 -0.74
CA ASN A 135 11.54 -5.14 -1.04
C ASN A 135 11.62 -4.35 -2.35
N ILE A 136 10.87 -4.76 -3.38
CA ILE A 136 10.76 -4.01 -4.65
C ILE A 136 10.20 -2.61 -4.38
N TRP A 137 9.07 -2.51 -3.69
CA TRP A 137 8.44 -1.23 -3.39
C TRP A 137 9.28 -0.35 -2.45
N ALA A 138 9.86 -0.92 -1.40
CA ALA A 138 10.74 -0.22 -0.48
C ALA A 138 11.99 0.34 -1.17
N SER A 139 12.49 -0.35 -2.21
CA SER A 139 13.61 0.12 -3.04
C SER A 139 13.23 1.23 -4.05
N GLY A 140 11.93 1.57 -4.17
CA GLY A 140 11.46 2.49 -5.20
C GLY A 140 11.57 1.90 -6.60
N ARG A 141 11.22 0.62 -6.75
CA ARG A 141 11.12 -0.04 -8.05
C ARG A 141 9.68 -0.50 -8.29
N ARG A 142 9.36 -0.70 -9.57
CA ARG A 142 8.11 -1.31 -10.01
C ARG A 142 8.35 -2.79 -10.34
N PRO A 143 7.41 -3.68 -9.98
CA PRO A 143 7.45 -5.05 -10.47
C PRO A 143 7.31 -5.15 -11.99
N THR A 144 8.13 -5.97 -12.62
CA THR A 144 8.17 -6.27 -14.06
C THR A 144 7.65 -7.65 -14.39
N GLY A 145 7.59 -8.57 -13.42
CA GLY A 145 7.07 -9.92 -13.57
C GLY A 145 8.14 -11.01 -13.72
N ASP A 146 9.42 -10.62 -13.80
CA ASP A 146 10.59 -11.51 -13.95
C ASP A 146 11.38 -11.65 -12.63
N GLU A 147 10.77 -11.32 -11.50
CA GLU A 147 11.46 -11.28 -10.22
C GLU A 147 11.80 -12.69 -9.73
N VAL A 148 13.10 -12.94 -9.63
CA VAL A 148 13.62 -14.14 -9.00
C VAL A 148 13.57 -13.93 -7.49
N ASP A 149 12.84 -14.80 -6.78
CA ASP A 149 12.88 -14.83 -5.32
C ASP A 149 14.30 -15.21 -4.88
N ILE A 150 15.09 -14.21 -4.47
CA ILE A 150 16.39 -14.45 -3.84
C ILE A 150 16.09 -14.88 -2.41
N VAL A 151 15.98 -16.19 -2.21
CA VAL A 151 16.11 -16.78 -0.88
C VAL A 151 17.59 -16.65 -0.54
N GLU A 152 17.95 -15.72 0.34
CA GLU A 152 19.26 -15.78 0.99
C GLU A 152 19.24 -17.06 1.84
N GLU A 153 19.84 -18.15 1.33
CA GLU A 153 20.27 -19.26 2.16
C GLU A 153 21.24 -18.69 3.19
N GLU A 154 20.79 -18.54 4.44
CA GLU A 154 21.70 -18.46 5.58
C GLU A 154 22.55 -19.73 5.57
N SER A 155 23.77 -19.60 5.07
CA SER A 155 24.81 -20.60 5.30
C SER A 155 25.15 -20.56 6.78
N ALA A 156 24.52 -21.46 7.54
CA ALA A 156 24.91 -21.77 8.91
C ALA A 156 26.37 -22.27 8.89
N ALA A 157 27.26 -21.49 9.51
CA ALA A 157 28.61 -21.89 9.89
C ALA A 157 28.63 -22.30 11.36
#